data_AF-A0A158RX41-F1
#
_entry.id   AF-A0A158RX41-F1
#
_cell.length_a   1.000
_cell.length_b   1.000
_cell.length_c   1.000
_cell.angle_alpha   90.00
_cell.angle_beta   90.00
_cell.angle_gamma   90.00
#
_symmetry.space_group_name_H-M   'P 1'
#
loop_
_entity.id
_entity.type
_entity.pdbx_description
1 polymer ?
#
loop_
_entity_poly.entity_id
_entity_poly.type
_entity_poly.pdbx_seq_one_letter_code
_entity_poly.pdbx_strand_id
1 'polypeptide(L)'
;MARPRPALPDAQALRALVDAESRLAVRVTPGAKVEGLEIAEGKLLAKVRAKPQDGKANDAVRDLLAEALGLAPSRLELLRGATSREKQFRIRD
;
A
#
# COMPACT_ATOMS: atom_id res chain seq x y z
N MET A 1 13.51 -2.85 -19.55
CA MET A 1 13.97 -3.64 -18.38
C MET A 1 12.74 -4.00 -17.56
N ALA A 2 12.40 -5.29 -17.44
CA ALA A 2 11.24 -5.71 -16.65
C ALA A 2 11.48 -5.32 -15.19
N ARG A 3 10.58 -4.52 -14.60
CA ARG A 3 10.59 -4.32 -13.14
C ARG A 3 10.44 -5.70 -12.50
N PRO A 4 11.27 -6.07 -11.50
CA PRO A 4 11.03 -7.30 -10.76
C PRO A 4 9.60 -7.23 -10.20
N ARG A 5 8.83 -8.30 -10.39
CA ARG A 5 7.46 -8.37 -9.86
C ARG A 5 7.50 -8.09 -8.36
N PRO A 6 6.71 -7.15 -7.84
CA PRO A 6 6.66 -6.92 -6.41
C PRO A 6 6.16 -8.20 -5.73
N ALA A 7 6.69 -8.49 -4.54
CA ALA A 7 6.13 -9.54 -3.71
C ALA A 7 4.81 -9.02 -3.14
N LEU A 8 3.69 -9.62 -3.53
CA LEU A 8 2.36 -9.21 -3.10
C LEU A 8 1.72 -10.38 -2.34
N PRO A 9 1.09 -10.12 -1.17
CA PRO A 9 0.33 -11.12 -0.43
C PRO A 9 -1.02 -11.37 -1.11
N ASP A 10 -1.71 -12.43 -0.70
CA ASP A 10 -3.05 -12.73 -1.18
C ASP A 10 -4.03 -11.57 -0.97
N ALA A 11 -4.82 -11.26 -2.00
CA ALA A 11 -5.80 -10.18 -1.96
C ALA A 11 -6.86 -10.39 -0.86
N GLN A 12 -7.18 -11.64 -0.53
CA GLN A 12 -8.08 -11.97 0.59
C GLN A 12 -7.46 -11.63 1.95
N ALA A 13 -6.16 -11.87 2.13
CA ALA A 13 -5.46 -11.51 3.35
C ALA A 13 -5.41 -9.98 3.53
N LEU A 14 -5.23 -9.24 2.43
CA LEU A 14 -5.33 -7.77 2.46
C LEU A 14 -6.73 -7.29 2.83
N ARG A 15 -7.78 -7.89 2.25
CA ARG A 15 -9.17 -7.60 2.58
C ARG A 15 -9.49 -7.91 4.05
N ALA A 16 -8.90 -8.94 4.64
CA ALA A 16 -9.07 -9.27 6.06
C ALA A 16 -8.51 -8.20 7.02
N LEU A 17 -7.59 -7.35 6.57
CA LEU A 17 -7.06 -6.21 7.33
C LEU A 17 -7.91 -4.94 7.20
N VAL A 18 -8.94 -4.97 6.37
CA VAL A 18 -9.84 -3.85 6.15
C VAL A 18 -10.85 -3.80 7.29
N ASP A 19 -10.89 -2.66 7.96
CA ASP A 19 -11.85 -2.40 9.04
C ASP A 19 -13.28 -2.21 8.51
N ALA A 20 -14.28 -2.23 9.40
CA ALA A 20 -15.70 -2.07 9.10
C ALA A 20 -16.03 -0.80 8.26
N GLU A 21 -15.23 0.26 8.39
CA GLU A 21 -15.37 1.49 7.60
C GLU A 21 -14.66 1.45 6.22
N SER A 22 -14.27 0.26 5.75
CA SER A 22 -13.48 0.07 4.52
C SER A 22 -12.12 0.77 4.54
N ARG A 23 -11.48 0.81 5.71
CA ARG A 23 -10.18 1.46 5.93
C ARG A 23 -9.08 0.41 6.09
N LEU A 24 -7.98 0.61 5.39
CA LEU A 24 -6.79 -0.21 5.46
C LEU A 24 -5.62 0.59 6.03
N ALA A 25 -5.08 0.13 7.15
CA ALA A 25 -3.88 0.71 7.75
C ALA A 25 -2.62 0.11 7.11
N VAL A 26 -1.73 0.98 6.63
CA VAL A 26 -0.53 0.60 5.87
C VAL A 26 0.68 1.32 6.43
N ARG A 27 1.69 0.56 6.83
CA ARG A 27 2.98 1.07 7.27
C ARG A 27 3.95 1.09 6.10
N VAL A 28 4.35 2.28 5.69
CA VAL A 28 5.19 2.50 4.52
C VAL A 28 6.65 2.62 4.90
N THR A 29 7.48 1.86 4.18
CA THR A 29 8.95 1.91 4.23
C THR A 29 9.44 2.46 2.89
N PRO A 30 9.65 3.78 2.77
CA PRO A 30 10.14 4.40 1.55
C PRO A 30 11.65 4.19 1.37
N GLY A 31 12.14 4.26 0.13
CA GLY A 31 13.55 4.05 -0.20
C GLY A 31 14.03 2.61 0.02
N ALA A 32 13.12 1.63 0.02
CA ALA A 32 13.48 0.23 0.14
C ALA A 32 14.20 -0.26 -1.13
N LYS A 33 15.15 -1.20 -0.99
CA LYS A 33 15.85 -1.81 -2.13
C LYS A 33 14.89 -2.65 -2.99
N VAL A 34 13.87 -3.20 -2.36
CA VAL A 34 12.82 -4.03 -2.96
C VAL A 34 11.47 -3.34 -2.83
N GLU A 35 10.58 -3.64 -3.76
CA GLU A 35 9.20 -3.16 -3.77
C GLU A 35 8.28 -4.34 -3.50
N GLY A 36 7.28 -4.16 -2.63
CA GLY A 36 6.39 -5.24 -2.22
C GLY A 36 5.54 -4.93 -1.00
N LEU A 37 4.49 -5.71 -0.82
CA LEU A 37 3.59 -5.70 0.31
C LEU A 37 3.84 -6.93 1.18
N GLU A 38 3.73 -6.77 2.49
CA GLU A 38 3.98 -7.83 3.45
C GLU A 38 3.05 -7.66 4.63
N ILE A 39 2.41 -8.73 5.10
CA ILE A 39 1.57 -8.68 6.29
C ILE A 39 2.41 -9.21 7.45
N ALA A 40 2.63 -8.39 8.47
CA ALA A 40 3.33 -8.78 9.69
C ALA A 40 2.59 -8.27 10.92
N GLU A 41 2.42 -9.13 11.92
CA GLU A 41 1.75 -8.80 13.19
C GLU A 41 0.37 -8.13 13.00
N GLY A 42 -0.41 -8.58 12.00
CA GLY A 42 -1.72 -8.02 11.70
C GLY A 42 -1.69 -6.61 11.09
N LYS A 43 -0.53 -6.14 10.62
CA LYS A 43 -0.36 -4.85 9.94
C LYS A 43 0.13 -5.08 8.52
N LEU A 44 -0.32 -4.24 7.59
CA LEU A 44 0.21 -4.24 6.24
C LEU A 44 1.44 -3.35 6.16
N LEU A 45 2.56 -3.90 5.70
CA LEU A 45 3.80 -3.20 5.43
C LEU A 45 3.96 -3.02 3.93
N ALA A 46 4.16 -1.78 3.49
CA ALA A 46 4.43 -1.45 2.11
C ALA A 46 5.87 -0.96 1.95
N LYS A 47 6.69 -1.74 1.25
CA LYS A 47 8.06 -1.37 0.89
C LYS A 47 8.02 -0.78 -0.51
N VAL A 48 8.45 0.48 -0.65
CA VAL A 48 8.50 1.17 -1.94
C VAL A 48 9.88 1.74 -2.19
N ARG A 49 10.32 1.70 -3.44
CA ARG A 49 11.60 2.30 -3.87
C ARG A 49 11.53 3.81 -3.91
N ALA A 50 10.32 4.37 -4.07
CA ALA A 50 10.09 5.79 -4.07
C ALA A 50 10.61 6.44 -2.78
N LYS A 51 11.37 7.53 -2.93
CA LYS A 51 11.76 8.37 -1.81
C LYS A 51 10.53 9.08 -1.24
N PRO A 52 10.51 9.42 0.06
CA PRO A 52 9.41 10.16 0.69
C PRO A 52 9.49 11.65 0.32
N GLN A 53 9.43 11.96 -0.97
CA GLN A 53 9.59 13.30 -1.54
C GLN A 53 8.44 13.52 -2.52
N ASP A 54 7.84 14.71 -2.50
CA ASP A 54 6.82 15.14 -3.48
C ASP A 54 5.64 14.17 -3.67
N GLY A 55 5.20 13.49 -2.60
CA GLY A 55 4.07 12.56 -2.67
C GLY A 55 4.33 11.27 -3.48
N LYS A 56 5.52 11.06 -4.04
CA LYS A 56 5.85 9.88 -4.86
C LYS A 56 5.72 8.57 -4.10
N ALA A 57 5.99 8.58 -2.80
CA ALA A 57 5.77 7.42 -1.94
C ALA A 57 4.28 7.16 -1.66
N ASN A 58 3.39 8.14 -1.81
CA ASN A 58 1.94 7.96 -1.70
C ASN A 58 1.42 7.26 -2.95
N ASP A 59 1.79 7.77 -4.12
CA ASP A 59 1.43 7.17 -5.41
C ASP A 59 1.98 5.76 -5.56
N ALA A 60 3.26 5.53 -5.24
CA ALA A 60 3.85 4.20 -5.35
C ALA A 60 3.14 3.17 -4.45
N VAL A 61 2.76 3.56 -3.22
CA VAL A 61 2.01 2.66 -2.33
C VAL A 61 0.60 2.41 -2.84
N ARG A 62 -0.06 3.45 -3.37
CA ARG A 62 -1.40 3.33 -3.94
C ARG A 62 -1.42 2.36 -5.13
N ASP A 63 -0.45 2.49 -6.03
CA ASP A 63 -0.31 1.62 -7.20
C ASP A 63 -0.06 0.16 -6.79
N LEU A 64 0.82 -0.04 -5.80
CA LEU A 64 1.13 -1.36 -5.26
C LEU A 64 -0.08 -2.04 -4.59
N LEU A 65 -0.86 -1.26 -3.83
CA LEU A 65 -2.09 -1.73 -3.20
C LEU A 65 -3.16 -2.07 -4.26
N ALA A 66 -3.27 -1.24 -5.29
CA ALA A 66 -4.20 -1.46 -6.40
C ALA A 66 -3.91 -2.77 -7.12
N GLU A 67 -2.64 -3.02 -7.46
CA GLU A 67 -2.18 -4.27 -8.08
C GLU A 67 -2.48 -5.48 -7.20
N ALA A 68 -2.20 -5.39 -5.89
CA ALA A 68 -2.39 -6.51 -4.96
C ALA A 68 -3.87 -6.82 -4.66
N LEU A 69 -4.73 -5.81 -4.65
CA LEU A 69 -6.16 -5.99 -4.44
C LEU A 69 -6.93 -6.31 -5.73
N GLY A 70 -6.30 -6.12 -6.90
CA GLY A 70 -6.94 -6.20 -8.21
C GLY A 70 -7.94 -5.07 -8.45
N LEU A 71 -7.69 -3.89 -7.88
CA LEU A 71 -8.58 -2.72 -7.95
C LEU A 71 -7.92 -1.58 -8.73
N ALA A 72 -8.72 -0.64 -9.22
CA ALA A 72 -8.18 0.58 -9.80
C ALA A 72 -7.58 1.48 -8.70
N PRO A 73 -6.46 2.18 -8.95
CA PRO A 73 -5.87 3.10 -7.98
C PRO A 73 -6.83 4.24 -7.56
N SER A 74 -7.78 4.62 -8.42
CA SER A 74 -8.83 5.60 -8.08
C SER A 74 -9.80 5.12 -7.00
N ARG A 75 -9.88 3.80 -6.74
CA ARG A 75 -10.67 3.24 -5.63
C ARG A 75 -9.96 3.30 -4.29
N LEU A 76 -8.69 3.71 -4.29
CA LEU A 76 -7.86 3.85 -3.10
C LEU A 76 -7.67 5.34 -2.80
N GLU A 77 -8.29 5.79 -1.73
CA GLU A 77 -8.22 7.18 -1.27
C GLU A 77 -7.38 7.29 -0.01
N LEU A 78 -6.36 8.13 -0.01
CA LEU A 78 -5.54 8.37 1.17
C LEU A 78 -6.32 9.22 2.18
N LEU A 79 -6.73 8.62 3.29
CA LEU A 79 -7.43 9.32 4.38
C LEU A 79 -6.45 10.02 5.34
N ARG A 80 -5.36 9.32 5.69
CA ARG A 80 -4.34 9.85 6.63
C ARG A 80 -2.95 9.39 6.26
N GLY A 81 -1.96 10.15 6.72
CA GLY A 81 -0.54 9.79 6.58
C GLY A 81 0.15 10.33 5.32
N ALA A 82 -0.33 11.43 4.74
CA ALA A 82 0.30 12.05 3.57
C ALA A 82 1.78 12.41 3.80
N THR A 83 2.15 12.77 5.03
CA THR A 83 3.51 13.11 5.46
C THR A 83 4.13 12.08 6.41
N SER A 84 3.39 11.02 6.75
CA SER A 84 3.81 10.00 7.73
C SER A 84 4.05 8.65 7.08
N ARG A 85 4.82 7.81 7.77
CA ARG A 85 5.03 6.41 7.35
C ARG A 85 3.79 5.56 7.58
N GLU A 86 3.00 5.88 8.59
CA GLU A 86 1.71 5.24 8.82
C GLU A 86 0.65 5.93 7.98
N LYS A 87 0.06 5.18 7.06
CA LYS A 87 -0.97 5.63 6.14
C LYS A 87 -2.25 4.87 6.38
N GLN A 88 -3.36 5.54 6.10
CA GLN A 88 -4.67 4.91 6.09
C GLN A 88 -5.32 5.18 4.74
N PHE A 89 -5.64 4.12 4.02
CA PHE A 89 -6.33 4.21 2.75
C PHE A 89 -7.78 3.74 2.92
N ARG A 90 -8.71 4.44 2.31
CA ARG A 90 -10.06 3.95 2.10
C ARG A 90 -10.09 3.12 0.82
N ILE A 91 -10.70 1.95 0.91
CA ILE A 91 -10.97 1.09 -0.24
C ILE A 91 -12.44 1.29 -0.61
N ARG A 92 -12.70 1.62 -1.87
CA ARG A 92 -14.04 1.64 -2.44
C ARG A 92 -14.21 0.41 -3.33
N ASP A 93 -15.34 -0.27 -3.23
CA ASP A 93 -15.70 -1.36 -4.15
C ASP A 93 -16.12 -0.81 -5.52
#